data_AF-A0A7J3EML9-F1
#
_entry.id   AF-A0A7J3EML9-F1
#
_cell.length_a   1.000
_cell.length_b   1.000
_cell.length_c   1.000
_cell.angle_alpha   90.00
_cell.angle_beta   90.00
_cell.angle_gamma   90.00
#
_symmetry.space_group_name_H-M   'P 1'
#
loop_
_entity.id
_entity.type
_entity.pdbx_description
1 polymer ?
#
loop_
_entity_poly.entity_id
_entity_poly.type
_entity_poly.pdbx_seq_one_letter_code
_entity_poly.pdbx_strand_id
1 'polypeptide(L)'
;MSYSKSALAGILAGLLCGIVIGLLYVTVFAQYITELINEISELISSTYGVPHELIYNQLSQVFLVMNLIAPIAYAIQYALLGALFGLLQHYLMLKLKTSISSSVILTGAIYVVLLGIIPSLVVTASGNPLLTLILRKFGSLIYVYSVLPGVIFVTFLYIINLVRGPWKRILEAKPREV
;
A
#
# COMPACT_ATOMS: atom_id res chain seq x y z
N MET A 1 11.51 21.05 11.52
CA MET A 1 10.31 20.84 10.67
C MET A 1 9.09 20.86 11.58
N SER A 2 7.96 21.47 11.23
CA SER A 2 6.75 21.39 12.05
C SER A 2 5.99 20.07 11.78
N TYR A 3 5.12 19.67 12.71
CA TYR A 3 4.23 18.50 12.53
C TYR A 3 3.42 18.59 11.24
N SER A 4 2.83 19.76 10.96
CA SER A 4 2.04 20.01 9.73
C SER A 4 2.85 19.80 8.45
N LYS A 5 4.10 20.28 8.42
CA LYS A 5 4.99 20.09 7.26
C LYS A 5 5.35 18.63 7.05
N SER A 6 5.59 17.90 8.14
CA SER A 6 5.97 16.48 8.07
C SER A 6 4.80 15.60 7.64
N ALA A 7 3.59 15.88 8.15
CA ALA A 7 2.37 15.25 7.69
C ALA A 7 2.10 15.54 6.21
N LEU A 8 2.24 16.79 5.76
CA LEU A 8 2.07 17.16 4.34
C LEU A 8 3.09 16.49 3.43
N ALA A 9 4.36 16.44 3.83
CA ALA A 9 5.40 15.71 3.09
C ALA A 9 5.07 14.22 2.98
N GLY A 10 4.58 13.63 4.07
CA GLY A 10 4.07 12.27 4.12
C GLY A 10 2.87 12.04 3.21
N ILE A 11 1.87 12.94 3.23
CA ILE A 11 0.69 12.88 2.37
C ILE A 11 1.09 12.91 0.89
N LEU A 12 1.99 13.83 0.50
CA LEU A 12 2.46 13.93 -0.88
C LEU A 12 3.21 12.67 -1.31
N ALA A 13 4.12 12.16 -0.47
CA ALA A 13 4.83 10.91 -0.73
C ALA A 13 3.87 9.72 -0.86
N GLY A 14 2.88 9.67 0.03
CA GLY A 14 1.82 8.68 0.05
C GLY A 14 0.94 8.72 -1.20
N LEU A 15 0.51 9.90 -1.62
CA LEU A 15 -0.32 10.07 -2.80
C LEU A 15 0.43 9.61 -4.07
N LEU A 16 1.70 9.99 -4.22
CA LEU A 16 2.54 9.52 -5.33
C LEU A 16 2.74 8.00 -5.28
N CYS A 17 2.97 7.44 -4.10
CA CYS A 17 3.04 6.00 -3.92
C CYS A 17 1.73 5.31 -4.33
N GLY A 18 0.58 5.83 -3.88
CA GLY A 18 -0.73 5.27 -4.20
C GLY A 18 -1.07 5.31 -5.69
N ILE A 19 -0.66 6.37 -6.41
CA ILE A 19 -0.79 6.44 -7.87
C ILE A 19 0.03 5.32 -8.53
N VAL A 20 1.30 5.17 -8.15
CA VAL A 20 2.17 4.15 -8.74
C VAL A 20 1.64 2.74 -8.44
N ILE A 21 1.27 2.45 -7.19
CA ILE A 21 0.71 1.15 -6.80
C ILE A 21 -0.64 0.90 -7.49
N GLY A 22 -1.51 1.90 -7.60
CA GLY A 22 -2.78 1.79 -8.31
C GLY A 22 -2.60 1.48 -9.80
N LEU A 23 -1.63 2.11 -10.45
CA LEU A 23 -1.28 1.79 -11.85
C LEU A 23 -0.72 0.38 -11.99
N LEU A 24 0.16 -0.05 -11.08
CA LEU A 24 0.69 -1.43 -11.06
C LEU A 24 -0.43 -2.46 -10.86
N TYR A 25 -1.40 -2.16 -10.00
CA TYR A 25 -2.57 -3.02 -9.80
C TYR A 25 -3.35 -3.21 -11.11
N VAL A 26 -3.69 -2.11 -11.80
CA VAL A 26 -4.46 -2.19 -13.06
C VAL A 26 -3.68 -2.86 -14.19
N THR A 27 -2.37 -2.63 -14.27
CA THR A 27 -1.56 -3.11 -15.40
C THR A 27 -1.04 -4.54 -15.22
N VAL A 28 -0.73 -4.94 -13.99
CA VAL A 28 -0.13 -6.25 -13.70
C VAL A 28 -1.10 -7.16 -12.98
N PHE A 29 -1.71 -6.69 -11.88
CA PHE A 29 -2.52 -7.54 -11.01
C PHE A 29 -3.85 -7.93 -11.64
N ALA A 30 -4.47 -7.02 -12.38
CA ALA A 30 -5.76 -7.24 -13.05
C ALA A 30 -5.76 -8.49 -13.95
N GLN A 31 -4.61 -8.85 -14.51
CA GLN A 31 -4.46 -10.03 -15.38
C GLN A 31 -4.59 -11.35 -14.62
N TYR A 32 -4.17 -11.38 -13.34
CA TYR A 32 -4.23 -12.58 -12.50
C TYR A 32 -5.57 -12.74 -11.77
N ILE A 33 -6.39 -11.69 -11.74
CA ILE A 33 -7.69 -11.68 -11.05
C ILE A 33 -8.62 -12.75 -11.63
N THR A 34 -8.72 -12.87 -12.95
CA THR A 34 -9.64 -13.84 -13.59
C THR A 34 -9.26 -15.29 -13.25
N GLU A 35 -7.97 -15.62 -13.28
CA GLU A 35 -7.50 -16.95 -12.87
C GLU A 35 -7.75 -17.19 -11.38
N LEU A 36 -7.53 -16.18 -10.52
CA LEU A 36 -7.81 -16.28 -9.09
C LEU A 36 -9.31 -16.50 -8.82
N ILE A 37 -10.20 -15.81 -9.55
CA ILE A 37 -11.64 -16.00 -9.43
C ILE A 37 -12.02 -17.44 -9.77
N ASN A 38 -11.47 -18.01 -10.84
CA ASN A 38 -11.70 -19.41 -11.21
C ASN A 38 -11.26 -20.36 -10.10
N GLU A 39 -10.02 -20.24 -9.62
CA GLU A 39 -9.49 -21.15 -8.59
C GLU A 39 -10.25 -21.02 -7.25
N ILE A 40 -10.65 -19.81 -6.85
CA ILE A 40 -11.50 -19.61 -5.67
C ILE A 40 -12.88 -20.25 -5.88
N SER A 41 -13.45 -20.09 -7.08
CA SER A 41 -14.77 -20.67 -7.41
C SER A 41 -14.74 -22.19 -7.37
N GLU A 42 -13.69 -22.82 -7.90
CA GLU A 42 -13.47 -24.27 -7.82
C GLU A 42 -13.28 -24.74 -6.37
N LEU A 43 -12.49 -24.02 -5.58
CA LEU A 43 -12.25 -24.37 -4.17
C LEU A 43 -13.54 -24.31 -3.35
N ILE A 44 -14.33 -23.24 -3.49
CA ILE A 44 -15.59 -23.09 -2.76
C ILE A 44 -16.62 -24.10 -3.26
N SER A 45 -16.71 -24.33 -4.57
CA SER A 45 -17.64 -25.30 -5.16
C SER A 45 -17.37 -26.72 -4.65
N SER A 46 -16.10 -27.13 -4.64
CA SER A 46 -15.69 -28.45 -4.13
C SER A 46 -15.84 -28.61 -2.61
N THR A 47 -15.63 -27.53 -1.85
CA THR A 47 -15.68 -27.57 -0.37
C THR A 47 -17.11 -27.49 0.17
N TYR A 48 -17.98 -26.69 -0.45
CA TYR A 48 -19.30 -26.34 0.07
C TYR A 48 -20.46 -26.79 -0.82
N GLY A 49 -20.20 -27.44 -1.96
CA GLY A 49 -21.23 -27.95 -2.87
C GLY A 49 -22.03 -26.86 -3.58
N VAL A 50 -21.53 -25.62 -3.61
CA VAL A 50 -22.18 -24.49 -4.27
C VAL A 50 -21.85 -24.52 -5.77
N PRO A 51 -22.79 -24.21 -6.68
CA PRO A 51 -22.51 -24.19 -8.11
C PRO A 51 -21.38 -23.22 -8.47
N HIS A 52 -20.38 -23.70 -9.22
CA HIS A 52 -19.24 -22.91 -9.66
C HIS A 52 -19.65 -21.61 -10.36
N GLU A 53 -20.59 -21.69 -11.31
CA GLU A 53 -21.04 -20.52 -12.08
C GLU A 53 -21.63 -19.41 -11.21
N LEU A 54 -22.31 -19.79 -10.11
CA LEU A 54 -22.90 -18.81 -9.20
C LEU A 54 -21.82 -18.03 -8.44
N ILE A 55 -20.79 -18.72 -7.94
CA ILE A 55 -19.64 -18.10 -7.26
C ILE A 55 -18.84 -17.26 -8.25
N TYR A 56 -18.54 -17.80 -9.41
CA TYR A 56 -17.76 -17.12 -10.45
C TYR A 56 -18.40 -15.81 -10.87
N ASN A 57 -19.71 -15.81 -11.13
CA ASN A 57 -20.44 -14.62 -11.54
C ASN A 57 -20.48 -13.56 -10.43
N GLN A 58 -20.67 -13.97 -9.18
CA GLN A 58 -20.65 -13.06 -8.03
C GLN A 58 -19.27 -12.42 -7.83
N LEU A 59 -18.21 -13.24 -7.81
CA LEU A 59 -16.84 -12.74 -7.67
C LEU A 59 -16.45 -11.85 -8.84
N SER A 60 -16.79 -12.21 -10.08
CA SER A 60 -16.50 -11.40 -11.26
C SER A 60 -17.14 -10.01 -11.18
N GLN A 61 -18.38 -9.91 -10.71
CA GLN A 61 -19.04 -8.61 -10.52
C GLN A 61 -18.36 -7.77 -9.43
N VAL A 62 -18.01 -8.40 -8.29
CA VAL A 62 -17.30 -7.71 -7.20
C VAL A 62 -15.96 -7.18 -7.69
N PHE A 63 -15.17 -8.01 -8.36
CA PHE A 63 -13.85 -7.61 -8.87
C PHE A 63 -13.92 -6.55 -9.96
N LEU A 64 -14.96 -6.55 -10.79
CA LEU A 64 -15.19 -5.48 -11.78
C LEU A 64 -15.39 -4.12 -11.10
N VAL A 65 -16.25 -4.06 -10.08
CA VAL A 65 -16.47 -2.84 -9.30
C VAL A 65 -15.20 -2.43 -8.56
N MET A 66 -14.50 -3.38 -7.93
CA MET A 66 -13.24 -3.13 -7.24
C MET A 66 -12.18 -2.54 -8.19
N ASN A 67 -12.04 -3.07 -9.41
CA ASN A 67 -11.07 -2.57 -10.38
C ASN A 67 -11.33 -1.12 -10.79
N LEU A 68 -12.59 -0.69 -10.85
CA LEU A 68 -12.96 0.69 -11.17
C LEU A 68 -12.53 1.66 -10.08
N ILE A 69 -12.70 1.29 -8.81
CA ILE A 69 -12.42 2.15 -7.66
C ILE A 69 -10.98 2.03 -7.15
N ALA A 70 -10.30 0.91 -7.44
CA ALA A 70 -8.99 0.58 -6.88
C ALA A 70 -7.95 1.69 -7.04
N PRO A 71 -7.75 2.34 -8.21
CA PRO A 71 -6.72 3.38 -8.34
C PRO A 71 -6.95 4.57 -7.40
N ILE A 72 -8.19 5.00 -7.26
CA ILE A 72 -8.58 6.12 -6.39
C ILE A 72 -8.47 5.69 -4.93
N ALA A 73 -8.94 4.48 -4.61
CA ALA A 73 -8.86 3.91 -3.27
C ALA A 73 -7.40 3.79 -2.81
N TYR A 74 -6.49 3.33 -3.68
CA TYR A 74 -5.06 3.29 -3.38
C TYR A 74 -4.48 4.69 -3.17
N ALA A 75 -4.77 5.66 -4.03
CA ALA A 75 -4.30 7.04 -3.84
C ALA A 75 -4.70 7.60 -2.46
N ILE A 76 -5.97 7.41 -2.06
CA ILE A 76 -6.48 7.86 -0.76
C ILE A 76 -5.83 7.08 0.39
N GLN A 77 -5.82 5.75 0.31
CA GLN A 77 -5.25 4.88 1.34
C GLN A 77 -3.79 5.22 1.62
N TYR A 78 -2.98 5.35 0.56
CA TYR A 78 -1.56 5.67 0.71
C TYR A 78 -1.33 7.12 1.12
N ALA A 79 -2.20 8.08 0.78
CA ALA A 79 -2.13 9.43 1.32
C ALA A 79 -2.34 9.46 2.85
N LEU A 80 -3.33 8.70 3.35
CA LEU A 80 -3.58 8.56 4.79
C LEU A 80 -2.42 7.88 5.52
N LEU A 81 -1.94 6.75 4.98
CA LEU A 81 -0.75 6.07 5.51
C LEU A 81 0.45 7.02 5.46
N GLY A 82 0.63 7.74 4.36
CA GLY A 82 1.69 8.71 4.18
C GLY A 82 1.68 9.78 5.27
N ALA A 83 0.51 10.31 5.64
CA ALA A 83 0.39 11.25 6.75
C ALA A 83 0.91 10.65 8.08
N LEU A 84 0.49 9.42 8.40
CA LEU A 84 0.90 8.72 9.62
C LEU A 84 2.41 8.45 9.64
N PHE A 85 2.96 7.96 8.54
CA PHE A 85 4.39 7.66 8.44
C PHE A 85 5.26 8.93 8.35
N GLY A 86 4.75 10.03 7.78
CA GLY A 86 5.41 11.34 7.83
C GLY A 86 5.46 11.91 9.26
N LEU A 87 4.40 11.71 10.05
CA LEU A 87 4.40 12.02 11.48
C LEU A 87 5.37 11.13 12.27
N LEU A 88 5.42 9.83 11.95
CA LEU A 88 6.38 8.90 12.52
C LEU A 88 7.82 9.34 12.22
N GLN A 89 8.14 9.68 10.97
CA GLN A 89 9.46 10.20 10.59
C GLN A 89 9.84 11.41 11.43
N HIS A 90 8.90 12.35 11.61
CA HIS A 90 9.12 13.53 12.43
C HIS A 90 9.37 13.19 13.90
N TYR A 91 8.57 12.28 14.44
CA TYR A 91 8.77 11.77 15.80
C TYR A 91 10.14 11.13 15.98
N LEU A 92 10.58 10.30 15.04
CA LEU A 92 11.91 9.67 15.08
C LEU A 92 13.03 10.73 15.06
N MET A 93 12.90 11.76 14.22
CA MET A 93 13.86 12.87 14.18
C MET A 93 13.95 13.61 15.51
N LEU A 94 12.82 13.94 16.14
CA LEU A 94 12.81 14.69 17.39
C LEU A 94 13.24 13.84 18.58
N LYS A 95 12.69 12.63 18.70
CA LYS A 95 12.87 11.80 19.90
C LYS A 95 14.19 11.04 19.89
N LEU A 96 14.59 10.50 18.75
CA LEU A 96 15.83 9.73 18.60
C LEU A 96 17.00 10.60 18.12
N LYS A 97 16.76 11.90 17.86
CA LYS A 97 17.76 12.86 17.35
C LYS A 97 18.48 12.35 16.08
N THR A 98 17.80 11.56 15.26
CA THR A 98 18.35 10.99 14.04
C THR A 98 18.39 12.02 12.91
N SER A 99 19.37 11.88 12.00
CA SER A 99 19.40 12.65 10.75
C SER A 99 18.12 12.41 9.91
N ILE A 100 17.81 13.35 9.01
CA ILE A 100 16.66 13.22 8.09
C ILE A 100 16.76 11.93 7.27
N SER A 101 17.94 11.60 6.74
CA SER A 101 18.13 10.39 5.94
C SER A 101 17.91 9.13 6.77
N SER A 102 18.47 9.08 7.99
CA SER A 102 18.29 7.95 8.90
C SER A 102 16.82 7.78 9.32
N SER A 103 16.10 8.87 9.58
CA SER A 103 14.68 8.79 9.95
C SER A 103 13.80 8.32 8.80
N VAL A 104 14.10 8.74 7.56
CA VAL A 104 13.39 8.26 6.35
C VAL A 104 13.58 6.75 6.17
N ILE A 105 14.82 6.26 6.28
CA ILE A 105 15.11 4.81 6.15
C ILE A 105 14.41 4.03 7.25
N LEU A 106 14.48 4.49 8.51
CA LEU A 106 13.84 3.81 9.63
C LEU A 106 12.32 3.79 9.51
N THR A 107 11.72 4.89 9.03
CA THR A 107 10.28 4.96 8.72
C THR A 107 9.90 3.92 7.67
N GLY A 108 10.74 3.76 6.64
CA GLY A 108 10.60 2.73 5.62
C GLY A 108 10.67 1.31 6.14
N ALA A 109 11.65 1.03 6.99
CA ALA A 109 11.78 -0.27 7.61
C ALA A 109 10.54 -0.61 8.47
N ILE A 110 10.07 0.35 9.27
CA ILE A 110 8.85 0.19 10.08
C ILE A 110 7.64 -0.03 9.18
N TYR A 111 7.52 0.71 8.08
CA TYR A 111 6.46 0.50 7.09
C TYR A 111 6.44 -0.95 6.58
N VAL A 112 7.58 -1.44 6.09
CA VAL A 112 7.69 -2.79 5.51
C VAL A 112 7.39 -3.87 6.56
N VAL A 113 7.86 -3.69 7.79
CA VAL A 113 7.58 -4.63 8.88
C VAL A 113 6.08 -4.65 9.21
N LEU A 114 5.48 -3.48 9.45
CA LEU A 114 4.09 -3.37 9.91
C LEU A 114 3.08 -3.76 8.84
N LEU A 115 3.31 -3.40 7.58
CA LEU A 115 2.34 -3.55 6.50
C LEU A 115 2.67 -4.69 5.52
N GLY A 116 3.90 -5.19 5.53
CA GLY A 116 4.32 -6.30 4.67
C GLY A 116 4.57 -7.59 5.45
N ILE A 117 5.55 -7.57 6.36
CA ILE A 117 6.04 -8.80 7.03
C ILE A 117 5.01 -9.33 8.03
N ILE A 118 4.52 -8.49 8.96
CA ILE A 118 3.57 -8.94 10.00
C ILE A 118 2.29 -9.52 9.37
N PRO A 119 1.60 -8.83 8.43
CA PRO A 119 0.43 -9.40 7.79
C PRO A 119 0.71 -10.73 7.10
N SER A 120 1.82 -10.83 6.35
CA SER A 120 2.20 -12.08 5.67
C SER A 120 2.43 -13.24 6.63
N LEU A 121 3.03 -13.00 7.80
CA LEU A 121 3.21 -14.02 8.83
C LEU A 121 1.87 -14.46 9.44
N VAL A 122 0.96 -13.52 9.72
CA VAL A 122 -0.37 -13.83 10.26
C VAL A 122 -1.18 -14.69 9.28
N VAL A 123 -1.16 -14.31 8.00
CA VAL A 123 -1.84 -15.06 6.92
C VAL A 123 -1.28 -16.48 6.83
N THR A 124 0.05 -16.64 6.86
CA THR A 124 0.71 -17.95 6.80
C THR A 124 0.39 -18.82 8.03
N ALA A 125 0.38 -18.21 9.22
CA ALA A 125 0.09 -18.91 10.47
C ALA A 125 -1.38 -19.33 10.62
N SER A 126 -2.31 -18.67 9.92
CA SER A 126 -3.74 -18.94 10.03
C SER A 126 -4.17 -20.31 9.48
N GLY A 127 -3.35 -20.93 8.61
CA GLY A 127 -3.68 -22.20 7.96
C GLY A 127 -4.93 -22.16 7.06
N ASN A 128 -5.46 -20.96 6.75
CA ASN A 128 -6.69 -20.84 5.97
C ASN A 128 -6.44 -21.23 4.50
N PRO A 129 -7.21 -22.18 3.92
CA PRO A 129 -7.01 -22.65 2.55
C PRO A 129 -7.14 -21.55 1.48
N LEU A 130 -8.06 -20.60 1.66
CA LEU A 130 -8.24 -19.48 0.73
C LEU A 130 -7.03 -18.54 0.75
N LEU A 131 -6.56 -18.21 1.95
CA LEU A 131 -5.38 -17.37 2.12
C LEU A 131 -4.11 -18.05 1.59
N THR A 132 -4.01 -19.37 1.78
CA THR A 132 -2.91 -20.17 1.24
C THR A 132 -2.95 -20.25 -0.28
N LEU A 133 -4.14 -20.37 -0.88
CA LEU A 133 -4.34 -20.32 -2.33
C LEU A 133 -3.89 -18.96 -2.89
N ILE A 134 -4.31 -17.86 -2.27
CA ILE A 134 -3.89 -16.49 -2.63
C ILE A 134 -2.36 -16.37 -2.53
N LEU A 135 -1.77 -16.77 -1.40
CA LEU A 135 -0.31 -16.74 -1.22
C LEU A 135 0.44 -17.59 -2.26
N ARG A 136 -0.09 -18.76 -2.64
CA ARG A 136 0.52 -19.63 -3.66
C ARG A 136 0.43 -19.00 -5.04
N LYS A 137 -0.72 -18.43 -5.42
CA LYS A 137 -0.93 -17.81 -6.73
C LYS A 137 -0.05 -16.57 -6.91
N PHE A 138 0.07 -15.77 -5.85
CA PHE A 138 0.94 -14.60 -5.84
C PHE A 138 2.37 -14.90 -5.41
N GLY A 139 2.70 -16.14 -5.04
CA GLY A 139 4.05 -16.68 -4.83
C GLY A 139 5.10 -15.70 -4.30
N SER A 140 6.25 -15.62 -4.99
CA SER A 140 7.34 -14.68 -4.70
C SER A 140 6.96 -13.22 -4.98
N LEU A 141 5.97 -12.99 -5.85
CA LEU A 141 5.45 -11.66 -6.14
C LEU A 141 4.84 -11.03 -4.89
N ILE A 142 4.23 -11.81 -3.98
CA ILE A 142 3.63 -11.23 -2.76
C ILE A 142 4.69 -10.57 -1.88
N TYR A 143 5.90 -11.13 -1.79
CA TYR A 143 6.99 -10.54 -1.03
C TYR A 143 7.49 -9.26 -1.70
N VAL A 144 7.62 -9.28 -3.03
CA VAL A 144 7.98 -8.10 -3.80
C VAL A 144 6.93 -7.00 -3.62
N TYR A 145 5.64 -7.33 -3.76
CA TYR A 145 4.53 -6.39 -3.63
C TYR A 145 4.25 -5.96 -2.19
N SER A 146 4.68 -6.71 -1.19
CA SER A 146 4.61 -6.30 0.22
C SER A 146 5.67 -5.25 0.56
N VAL A 147 6.83 -5.35 -0.09
CA VAL A 147 7.99 -4.47 0.17
C VAL A 147 7.98 -3.25 -0.75
N LEU A 148 7.54 -3.42 -2.00
CA LEU A 148 7.60 -2.41 -3.05
C LEU A 148 6.89 -1.09 -2.68
N PRO A 149 5.68 -1.07 -2.08
CA PRO A 149 5.05 0.16 -1.64
C PRO A 149 5.89 0.91 -0.61
N GLY A 150 6.56 0.17 0.29
CA GLY A 150 7.47 0.76 1.26
C GLY A 150 8.68 1.42 0.60
N VAL A 151 9.29 0.74 -0.39
CA VAL A 151 10.42 1.28 -1.15
C VAL A 151 10.01 2.54 -1.93
N ILE A 152 8.88 2.50 -2.63
CA ILE A 152 8.36 3.63 -3.41
C ILE A 152 8.04 4.81 -2.49
N PHE A 153 7.32 4.57 -1.40
CA PHE A 153 6.99 5.59 -0.41
C PHE A 153 8.24 6.26 0.17
N VAL A 154 9.23 5.47 0.60
CA VAL A 154 10.50 5.97 1.15
C VAL A 154 11.27 6.78 0.12
N THR A 155 11.28 6.32 -1.14
CA THR A 155 11.95 7.04 -2.23
C THR A 155 11.31 8.42 -2.44
N PHE A 156 9.98 8.49 -2.51
CA PHE A 156 9.30 9.79 -2.61
C PHE A 156 9.48 10.65 -1.36
N LEU A 157 9.40 10.06 -0.17
CA LEU A 157 9.61 10.78 1.09
C LEU A 157 11.03 11.34 1.19
N TYR A 158 12.02 10.60 0.73
CA TYR A 158 13.41 11.04 0.62
C TYR A 158 13.52 12.23 -0.34
N ILE A 159 12.99 12.11 -1.56
CA ILE A 159 13.00 13.18 -2.57
C ILE A 159 12.31 14.44 -2.04
N ILE A 160 11.13 14.31 -1.45
CA ILE A 160 10.34 15.44 -0.95
C ILE A 160 11.07 16.18 0.18
N ASN A 161 11.76 15.45 1.07
CA ASN A 161 12.46 16.06 2.21
C ASN A 161 13.84 16.62 1.86
N LEU A 162 14.57 16.00 0.93
CA LEU A 162 15.99 16.31 0.67
C LEU A 162 16.24 17.05 -0.64
N VAL A 163 15.37 16.89 -1.64
CA VAL A 163 15.52 17.55 -2.95
C VAL A 163 14.67 18.82 -2.99
N ARG A 164 15.31 19.95 -3.33
CA ARG A 164 14.60 21.21 -3.57
C ARG A 164 13.77 21.08 -4.85
N GLY A 165 12.44 21.04 -4.72
CA GLY A 165 11.54 20.93 -5.86
C GLY A 165 10.25 21.75 -5.70
N PRO A 166 9.30 21.63 -6.65
CA PRO A 166 8.05 22.41 -6.68
C PRO A 166 7.19 22.21 -5.42
N TRP A 167 7.29 21.04 -4.78
CA TRP A 167 6.65 20.73 -3.49
C TRP A 167 7.06 21.66 -2.35
N LYS A 168 8.22 22.32 -2.42
CA LYS A 168 8.67 23.26 -1.38
C LYS A 168 7.69 24.42 -1.20
N ARG A 169 7.10 24.93 -2.29
CA ARG A 169 6.07 25.98 -2.24
C ARG A 169 4.82 25.53 -1.49
N ILE A 170 4.45 24.26 -1.62
CA ILE A 170 3.29 23.65 -0.94
C ILE A 170 3.62 23.46 0.55
N LEU A 171 4.81 22.96 0.88
CA LEU A 171 5.25 22.70 2.26
C LEU A 171 5.52 23.99 3.05
N GLU A 172 5.85 25.10 2.37
CA GLU A 172 6.14 26.39 2.99
C GLU A 172 4.97 27.38 2.92
N ALA A 173 3.91 27.05 2.19
CA ALA A 173 2.70 27.84 2.19
C ALA A 173 2.15 27.94 3.62
N LYS A 174 2.21 29.14 4.20
CA LYS A 174 1.50 29.42 5.46
C LYS A 174 0.00 29.28 5.18
N PRO A 175 -0.78 28.66 6.08
CA PRO A 175 -2.23 28.77 6.00
C PRO A 175 -2.57 30.27 5.96
N ARG A 176 -3.38 30.69 4.99
CA ARG A 176 -3.92 32.05 5.01
C ARG A 176 -4.79 32.12 6.26
N GLU A 177 -4.48 33.08 7.13
CA GLU A 177 -5.37 33.47 8.22
C GLU A 177 -6.65 33.96 7.54
N VAL A 178 -7.74 33.20 7.71
CA VAL A 178 -9.10 33.56 7.32
C VAL A 178 -9.80 34.09 8.56
#